data_AF-A0A6P6XB24-F1
#
_entry.id   AF-A0A6P6XB24-F1
#
_cell.length_a   1.000
_cell.length_b   1.000
_cell.length_c   1.000
_cell.angle_alpha   90.00
_cell.angle_beta   90.00
_cell.angle_gamma   90.00
#
_symmetry.space_group_name_H-M   'P 1'
#
loop_
_entity.id
_entity.type
_entity.pdbx_description
1 polymer ?
#
loop_
_entity_poly.entity_id
_entity_poly.type
_entity_poly.pdbx_seq_one_letter_code
_entity_poly.pdbx_strand_id
1 'polypeptide(L)'
;MDLMDRIMCFPLPDFFSEGNAPEQETLSVLTVPAEKMGRIVGSGTSNILGPSNPLGPFGFKLEHASADKVSGRFQVTPKCCQPFGTLHGVVSALIAEDLGSMGAYLASGRRKVTGIEVCISHLKRAQVGDIVQAEATPLNPGTTIQAWEVRFWKIDSTSSGNKSLLASSSVTVLCNTSGNAKDGQNNVKQAKL
;
A
#
# COMPACT_ATOMS: atom_id res chain seq x y z
N MET A 1 -37.63 -23.51 5.00
CA MET A 1 -38.20 -22.74 6.11
C MET A 1 -37.45 -23.12 7.37
N ASP A 2 -36.70 -22.27 8.06
CA ASP A 2 -35.95 -21.09 7.68
C ASP A 2 -34.80 -21.02 8.71
N LEU A 3 -33.61 -20.64 8.26
CA LEU A 3 -32.37 -20.63 9.03
C LEU A 3 -31.95 -19.16 9.20
N MET A 4 -32.70 -18.42 10.00
CA MET A 4 -32.44 -17.02 10.33
C MET A 4 -33.01 -16.78 11.74
N ASP A 5 -32.16 -16.76 12.77
CA ASP A 5 -32.35 -16.00 14.04
C ASP A 5 -31.42 -16.45 15.18
N ARG A 6 -30.10 -16.41 14.97
CA ARG A 6 -29.14 -16.36 16.08
C ARG A 6 -27.97 -15.43 15.79
N ILE A 7 -28.28 -14.15 15.60
CA ILE A 7 -27.34 -13.06 15.89
C ILE A 7 -27.64 -12.64 17.33
N MET A 8 -26.89 -13.19 18.27
CA MET A 8 -26.90 -12.72 19.66
C MET A 8 -26.18 -11.38 19.72
N CYS A 9 -26.95 -10.30 19.89
CA CYS A 9 -26.47 -9.02 20.37
C CYS A 9 -25.73 -9.23 21.71
N PHE A 10 -24.43 -8.97 21.72
CA PHE A 10 -23.70 -8.72 22.97
C PHE A 10 -23.66 -7.20 23.20
N PRO A 11 -23.90 -6.73 24.45
CA PRO A 11 -24.00 -5.32 24.76
C PRO A 11 -22.62 -4.66 24.66
N LEU A 12 -22.55 -3.56 23.91
CA LEU A 12 -21.44 -2.61 23.96
C LEU A 12 -21.47 -1.91 25.33
N PRO A 13 -20.34 -1.73 26.03
CA PRO A 13 -20.30 -0.86 27.19
C PRO A 13 -20.48 0.60 26.74
N ASP A 14 -21.37 1.30 27.45
CA ASP A 14 -21.72 2.71 27.26
C ASP A 14 -20.48 3.61 27.28
N PHE A 15 -20.09 4.09 26.09
CA PHE A 15 -19.06 5.11 25.90
C PHE A 15 -19.67 6.31 25.19
N PHE A 16 -20.77 6.85 25.73
CA PHE A 16 -21.27 8.18 25.42
C PHE A 16 -21.29 9.00 26.71
N SER A 17 -20.27 9.82 26.90
CA SER A 17 -20.36 11.04 27.71
C SER A 17 -19.82 12.19 26.87
N GLU A 18 -20.56 13.28 26.92
CA GLU A 18 -20.57 14.45 26.03
C GLU A 18 -19.20 15.04 25.67
N GLY A 19 -19.05 15.48 24.42
CA GLY A 19 -18.03 16.47 24.06
C GLY A 19 -17.50 16.36 22.64
N ASN A 20 -18.11 17.12 21.73
CA ASN A 20 -17.61 17.53 20.42
C ASN A 20 -17.51 16.43 19.34
N ALA A 21 -18.39 16.51 18.35
CA ALA A 21 -18.34 15.67 17.16
C ALA A 21 -17.03 15.91 16.38
N PRO A 22 -16.19 14.88 16.14
CA PRO A 22 -15.22 14.98 15.06
C PRO A 22 -15.96 14.72 13.76
N GLU A 23 -15.88 15.72 12.89
CA GLU A 23 -16.25 15.70 11.49
C GLU A 23 -15.79 14.38 10.85
N GLN A 24 -16.69 13.74 10.09
CA GLN A 24 -16.37 12.52 9.36
C GLN A 24 -15.25 12.81 8.38
N GLU A 25 -14.01 12.48 8.73
CA GLU A 25 -12.89 12.45 7.78
C GLU A 25 -13.16 11.33 6.78
N THR A 26 -13.81 11.74 5.69
CA THR A 26 -13.80 11.01 4.43
C THR A 26 -12.34 10.72 4.08
N LEU A 27 -11.96 9.44 4.16
CA LEU A 27 -10.70 8.93 3.64
C LEU A 27 -10.69 9.14 2.12
N SER A 28 -10.32 10.35 1.72
CA SER A 28 -9.95 10.66 0.36
C SER A 28 -8.77 9.76 -0.02
N VAL A 29 -8.93 9.11 -1.17
CA VAL A 29 -8.00 8.17 -1.78
C VAL A 29 -6.57 8.66 -1.61
N LEU A 30 -5.77 7.96 -0.80
CA LEU A 30 -4.32 8.18 -0.65
C LEU A 30 -3.61 7.73 -1.93
N THR A 31 -3.85 8.41 -3.05
CA THR A 31 -2.97 8.33 -4.20
C THR A 31 -1.72 9.13 -3.86
N VAL A 32 -0.60 8.46 -3.60
CA VAL A 32 0.70 9.15 -3.56
C VAL A 32 0.96 9.67 -4.99
N PRO A 33 1.10 10.99 -5.20
CA PRO A 33 1.39 11.51 -6.54
C PRO A 33 2.72 10.93 -7.03
N ALA A 34 2.73 10.34 -8.23
CA ALA A 34 3.91 9.70 -8.86
C ALA A 34 5.16 10.59 -8.90
N GLU A 35 4.97 11.92 -8.81
CA GLU A 35 6.00 12.96 -8.75
C GLU A 35 6.94 12.79 -7.55
N LYS A 36 6.44 12.22 -6.45
CA LYS A 36 7.20 12.00 -5.22
C LYS A 36 8.06 10.73 -5.27
N MET A 37 7.81 9.84 -6.23
CA MET A 37 8.52 8.57 -6.41
C MET A 37 9.86 8.72 -7.16
N GLY A 38 9.99 9.75 -8.01
CA GLY A 38 11.09 9.90 -8.97
C GLY A 38 12.44 10.38 -8.43
N ARG A 39 12.54 10.83 -7.16
CA ARG A 39 13.82 11.30 -6.56
C ARG A 39 14.61 10.21 -5.81
N ILE A 40 14.18 8.96 -5.87
CA ILE A 40 14.55 7.93 -4.89
C ILE A 40 15.31 6.76 -5.54
N VAL A 41 16.41 7.05 -6.24
CA VAL A 41 17.41 6.03 -6.57
C VAL A 41 18.79 6.63 -6.34
N GLY A 42 19.28 6.50 -5.10
CA GLY A 42 20.61 6.94 -4.73
C GLY A 42 20.86 6.84 -3.22
N SER A 43 21.52 5.76 -2.81
CA SER A 43 22.29 5.60 -1.58
C SER A 43 21.56 5.66 -0.22
N GLY A 44 21.66 4.57 0.54
CA GLY A 44 21.53 4.59 2.01
C GLY A 44 20.15 4.21 2.55
N THR A 45 20.09 3.01 3.11
CA THR A 45 18.99 2.50 3.93
C THR A 45 18.66 3.48 5.06
N SER A 46 17.46 4.07 5.05
CA SER A 46 16.61 4.37 6.24
C SER A 46 15.39 5.24 5.95
N ASN A 47 15.28 5.94 4.81
CA ASN A 47 14.08 6.73 4.46
C ASN A 47 13.83 6.71 2.95
N ILE A 48 13.46 5.54 2.40
CA ILE A 48 13.23 5.32 0.96
C ILE A 48 11.91 5.93 0.47
N LEU A 49 11.04 6.40 1.35
CA LEU A 49 9.88 7.20 0.97
C LEU A 49 10.04 8.57 1.62
N GLY A 50 9.81 9.65 0.86
CA GLY A 50 10.00 11.02 1.32
C GLY A 50 9.20 11.37 2.59
N PRO A 51 9.23 12.63 3.06
CA PRO A 51 8.63 13.06 4.34
C PRO A 51 7.11 12.84 4.51
N SER A 52 6.44 12.23 3.53
CA SER A 52 5.03 11.80 3.60
C SER A 52 4.88 10.31 3.25
N ASN A 53 5.69 9.44 3.83
CA ASN A 53 5.53 8.00 3.67
C ASN A 53 4.28 7.53 4.44
N PRO A 54 3.20 7.06 3.78
CA PRO A 54 2.03 6.54 4.49
C PRO A 54 2.36 5.29 5.31
N LEU A 55 3.43 4.56 4.98
CA LEU A 55 3.87 3.37 5.69
C LEU A 55 4.84 3.65 6.85
N GLY A 56 5.36 4.87 6.96
CA GLY A 56 6.30 5.28 8.00
C GLY A 56 5.77 5.03 9.42
N PRO A 57 4.52 5.43 9.75
CA PRO A 57 3.92 5.19 11.06
C PRO A 57 3.80 3.71 11.46
N PHE A 58 3.70 2.81 10.47
CA PHE A 58 3.55 1.37 10.69
C PHE A 58 4.89 0.61 10.71
N GLY A 59 6.01 1.32 10.54
CA GLY A 59 7.35 0.72 10.61
C GLY A 59 7.65 -0.25 9.46
N PHE A 60 7.02 -0.06 8.30
CA PHE A 60 7.27 -0.90 7.13
C PHE A 60 8.68 -0.68 6.58
N LYS A 61 9.40 -1.76 6.32
CA LYS A 61 10.74 -1.77 5.76
C LYS A 61 10.70 -2.40 4.38
N LEU A 62 11.00 -1.59 3.37
CA LEU A 62 11.18 -2.07 2.00
C LEU A 62 12.49 -2.86 1.90
N GLU A 63 12.45 -4.04 1.29
CA GLU A 63 13.60 -4.94 1.14
C GLU A 63 14.04 -5.08 -0.31
N HIS A 64 13.10 -5.16 -1.24
CA HIS A 64 13.37 -5.30 -2.67
C HIS A 64 12.39 -4.47 -3.48
N ALA A 65 12.87 -3.85 -4.55
CA ALA A 65 12.04 -3.10 -5.48
C ALA A 65 12.61 -3.20 -6.91
N SER A 66 11.90 -3.92 -7.78
CA SER A 66 12.17 -4.03 -9.22
C SER A 66 10.86 -4.05 -10.01
N ALA A 67 10.96 -4.03 -11.34
CA ALA A 67 9.81 -4.11 -12.24
C ALA A 67 9.03 -5.43 -12.12
N ASP A 68 9.67 -6.50 -11.63
CA ASP A 68 9.07 -7.84 -11.54
C ASP A 68 8.63 -8.19 -10.12
N LYS A 69 9.11 -7.45 -9.12
CA LYS A 69 8.84 -7.76 -7.72
C LYS A 69 9.11 -6.57 -6.82
N VAL A 70 8.22 -6.36 -5.86
CA VAL A 70 8.44 -5.43 -4.74
C VAL A 70 8.14 -6.14 -3.44
N SER A 71 9.03 -6.12 -2.46
CA SER A 71 8.81 -6.81 -1.19
C SER A 71 9.32 -6.02 -0.01
N GLY A 72 8.70 -6.25 1.14
CA GLY A 72 9.13 -5.69 2.40
C GLY A 72 8.51 -6.43 3.58
N ARG A 73 8.81 -5.94 4.79
CA ARG A 73 8.27 -6.50 6.02
C ARG A 73 7.98 -5.44 7.05
N PHE A 74 7.08 -5.76 7.97
CA PHE A 74 6.81 -4.95 9.14
C PHE A 74 6.50 -5.84 10.34
N GLN A 75 6.68 -5.28 11.53
CA GLN A 75 6.23 -5.92 12.76
C GLN A 75 4.88 -5.35 13.14
N VAL A 76 3.94 -6.20 13.53
CA VAL A 76 2.63 -5.75 13.98
C VAL A 76 2.77 -5.08 15.33
N THR A 77 2.55 -3.76 15.36
CA THR A 77 2.52 -2.96 16.58
C THR A 77 1.07 -2.61 16.95
N PRO A 78 0.79 -2.14 18.18
CA PRO A 78 -0.55 -1.71 18.56
C PRO A 78 -1.15 -0.63 17.64
N LYS A 79 -0.31 0.19 16.98
CA LYS A 79 -0.74 1.20 16.00
C LYS A 79 -1.31 0.59 14.72
N CYS A 80 -0.92 -0.63 14.39
CA CYS A 80 -1.40 -1.36 13.21
C CYS A 80 -2.67 -2.17 13.52
N CYS A 81 -3.13 -2.19 14.78
CA CYS A 81 -4.17 -3.09 15.23
C CYS A 81 -5.54 -2.44 15.30
N GLN A 82 -6.57 -3.25 15.04
CA GLN A 82 -7.95 -2.90 15.39
C GLN A 82 -8.18 -3.04 16.91
N PRO A 83 -9.30 -2.54 17.45
CA PRO A 83 -9.60 -2.57 18.90
C PRO A 83 -9.51 -3.97 19.54
N PHE A 84 -9.64 -5.03 18.76
CA PHE A 84 -9.55 -6.43 19.19
C PHE A 84 -8.12 -7.02 19.15
N GLY A 85 -7.08 -6.19 19.05
CA GLY A 85 -5.67 -6.62 19.18
C GLY A 85 -5.13 -7.45 18.00
N THR A 86 -5.76 -7.36 16.83
CA THR A 86 -5.32 -8.01 15.59
C THR A 86 -5.01 -6.98 14.51
N LEU A 87 -4.17 -7.33 13.53
CA LEU A 87 -3.83 -6.46 12.41
C LEU A 87 -5.09 -5.92 11.71
N HIS A 88 -5.17 -4.60 11.57
CA HIS A 88 -6.29 -3.94 10.92
C HIS A 88 -6.22 -4.16 9.40
N GLY A 89 -7.33 -4.58 8.78
CA GLY A 89 -7.34 -4.93 7.36
C GLY A 89 -6.96 -3.78 6.43
N VAL A 90 -7.37 -2.55 6.76
CA VAL A 90 -6.95 -1.31 6.07
C VAL A 90 -5.43 -1.11 6.07
N VAL A 91 -4.68 -1.52 7.10
CA VAL A 91 -3.21 -1.43 7.09
C VAL A 91 -2.62 -2.36 6.04
N SER A 92 -3.13 -3.58 5.94
CA SER A 92 -2.74 -4.52 4.87
C SER A 92 -3.12 -3.98 3.48
N ALA A 93 -4.31 -3.40 3.33
CA ALA A 93 -4.77 -2.80 2.07
C ALA A 93 -3.88 -1.61 1.66
N LEU A 94 -3.51 -0.74 2.60
CA LEU A 94 -2.61 0.39 2.37
C LEU A 94 -1.22 -0.06 1.92
N ILE A 95 -0.66 -1.09 2.57
CA ILE A 95 0.62 -1.67 2.16
C ILE A 95 0.49 -2.30 0.76
N ALA A 96 -0.61 -2.98 0.47
CA ALA A 96 -0.84 -3.58 -0.84
C ALA A 96 -0.88 -2.50 -1.95
N GLU A 97 -1.65 -1.44 -1.74
CA GLU A 97 -1.75 -0.30 -2.65
C GLU A 97 -0.38 0.35 -2.93
N ASP A 98 0.41 0.58 -1.87
CA ASP A 98 1.73 1.21 -1.98
C ASP A 98 2.73 0.33 -2.76
N LEU A 99 2.79 -0.98 -2.44
CA LEU A 99 3.67 -1.91 -3.13
C LEU A 99 3.26 -2.14 -4.59
N GLY A 100 1.96 -2.27 -4.87
CA GLY A 100 1.44 -2.44 -6.22
C GLY A 100 1.70 -1.21 -7.09
N SER A 101 1.47 -0.01 -6.54
CA SER A 101 1.77 1.26 -7.22
C SER A 101 3.27 1.43 -7.48
N MET A 102 4.13 1.08 -6.50
CA MET A 102 5.59 1.12 -6.68
C MET A 102 6.06 0.15 -7.76
N GLY A 103 5.52 -1.08 -7.78
CA GLY A 103 5.80 -2.06 -8.81
C GLY A 103 5.40 -1.55 -10.19
N ALA A 104 4.18 -1.06 -10.33
CA ALA A 104 3.66 -0.52 -11.59
C ALA A 104 4.46 0.70 -12.09
N TYR A 105 4.90 1.56 -11.17
CA TYR A 105 5.78 2.68 -11.49
C TYR A 105 7.10 2.19 -12.09
N LEU A 106 7.73 1.18 -11.51
CA LEU A 106 8.98 0.62 -12.01
C LEU A 106 8.79 -0.12 -13.35
N ALA A 107 7.77 -0.96 -13.45
CA ALA A 107 7.47 -1.75 -14.65
C ALA A 107 7.03 -0.88 -15.84
N SER A 108 6.39 0.27 -15.58
CA SER A 108 5.98 1.21 -16.63
C SER A 108 7.12 2.08 -17.16
N GLY A 109 8.35 1.93 -16.67
CA GLY A 109 9.47 2.79 -17.03
C GLY A 109 9.39 4.15 -16.35
N ARG A 110 8.90 4.20 -15.10
CA ARG A 110 8.73 5.42 -14.29
C ARG A 110 7.69 6.40 -14.83
N ARG A 111 6.63 5.90 -15.47
CA ARG A 111 5.48 6.71 -15.90
C ARG A 111 4.57 7.05 -14.72
N LYS A 112 3.72 8.05 -14.89
CA LYS A 112 2.70 8.39 -13.88
C LYS A 112 1.72 7.23 -13.74
N VAL A 113 1.54 6.78 -12.51
CA VAL A 113 0.62 5.71 -12.14
C VAL A 113 -0.46 6.20 -11.18
N THR A 114 -1.65 5.62 -11.28
CA THR A 114 -2.79 5.90 -10.39
C THR A 114 -3.50 4.60 -10.05
N GLY A 115 -3.70 4.32 -8.76
CA GLY A 115 -4.51 3.18 -8.32
C GLY A 115 -5.97 3.33 -8.74
N ILE A 116 -6.53 2.27 -9.31
CA ILE A 116 -7.94 2.20 -9.72
C ILE A 116 -8.74 1.39 -8.68
N GLU A 117 -8.17 0.26 -8.27
CA GLU A 117 -8.85 -0.70 -7.40
C GLU A 117 -7.83 -1.45 -6.55
N VAL A 118 -8.15 -1.60 -5.26
CA VAL A 118 -7.48 -2.53 -4.36
C VAL A 118 -8.53 -3.49 -3.80
N CYS A 119 -8.36 -4.77 -4.08
CA CYS A 119 -9.19 -5.84 -3.54
C CYS A 119 -8.32 -6.75 -2.67
N ILE A 120 -8.71 -7.00 -1.42
CA ILE A 120 -7.93 -7.80 -0.48
C ILE A 120 -8.80 -8.80 0.27
N SER A 121 -8.34 -10.04 0.32
CA SER A 121 -8.94 -11.14 1.08
C SER A 121 -8.06 -11.50 2.28
N HIS A 122 -8.62 -11.35 3.49
CA HIS A 122 -7.94 -11.71 4.73
C HIS A 122 -8.28 -13.15 5.11
N LEU A 123 -7.28 -14.02 5.06
CA LEU A 123 -7.43 -15.47 5.27
C LEU A 123 -7.14 -15.88 6.71
N LYS A 124 -6.16 -15.22 7.35
CA LYS A 124 -5.74 -15.48 8.72
C LYS A 124 -5.44 -14.19 9.47
N ARG A 125 -5.48 -14.27 10.79
CA ARG A 125 -5.22 -13.13 11.69
C ARG A 125 -3.72 -13.06 12.01
N ALA A 126 -3.22 -11.84 12.20
CA ALA A 126 -1.92 -11.56 12.78
C ALA A 126 -2.11 -10.73 14.06
N GLN A 127 -1.30 -10.99 15.07
CA GLN A 127 -1.36 -10.37 16.40
C GLN A 127 -0.16 -9.47 16.63
N VAL A 128 -0.24 -8.60 17.64
CA VAL A 128 0.89 -7.76 18.06
C VAL A 128 2.12 -8.63 18.33
N GLY A 129 3.26 -8.22 17.78
CA GLY A 129 4.53 -8.93 17.86
C GLY A 129 4.84 -9.81 16.65
N ASP A 130 3.84 -10.21 15.87
CA ASP A 130 4.05 -11.00 14.65
C ASP A 130 4.86 -10.22 13.61
N ILE A 131 5.72 -10.93 12.88
CA ILE A 131 6.45 -10.39 11.73
C ILE A 131 5.69 -10.76 10.46
N VAL A 132 5.28 -9.75 9.70
CA VAL A 132 4.56 -9.91 8.45
C VAL A 132 5.44 -9.48 7.28
N GLN A 133 5.55 -10.36 6.30
CA GLN A 133 6.20 -10.09 5.02
C GLN A 133 5.14 -9.86 3.94
N ALA A 134 5.35 -8.85 3.10
CA ALA A 134 4.51 -8.55 1.95
C ALA A 134 5.34 -8.62 0.67
N GLU A 135 4.78 -9.21 -0.38
CA GLU A 135 5.40 -9.30 -1.70
C GLU A 135 4.36 -8.99 -2.77
N ALA A 136 4.68 -8.05 -3.65
CA ALA A 136 3.92 -7.66 -4.82
C ALA A 136 4.61 -8.19 -6.08
N THR A 137 3.84 -8.84 -6.95
CA THR A 137 4.29 -9.37 -8.25
C THR A 137 3.28 -9.00 -9.34
N PRO A 138 3.72 -8.76 -10.59
CA PRO A 138 2.82 -8.39 -11.67
C PRO A 138 2.01 -9.62 -12.12
N LEU A 139 0.67 -9.50 -12.12
CA LEU A 139 -0.24 -10.47 -12.73
C LEU A 139 -0.36 -10.25 -14.24
N ASN A 140 -0.38 -8.98 -14.66
CA ASN A 140 -0.43 -8.60 -16.06
C ASN A 140 0.33 -7.27 -16.27
N PRO A 141 1.51 -7.29 -16.93
CA PRO A 141 2.31 -6.09 -17.19
C PRO A 141 1.80 -5.33 -18.44
N GLY A 142 0.54 -4.89 -18.40
CA GLY A 142 -0.03 -4.09 -19.49
C GLY A 142 0.59 -2.68 -19.60
N THR A 143 0.46 -2.06 -20.78
CA THR A 143 1.02 -0.73 -21.05
C THR A 143 0.18 0.40 -20.45
N THR A 144 -1.15 0.25 -20.42
CA THR A 144 -2.10 1.24 -19.91
C THR A 144 -2.69 0.83 -18.56
N ILE A 145 -3.03 -0.44 -18.36
CA ILE A 145 -3.53 -0.97 -17.09
C ILE A 145 -2.61 -2.11 -16.67
N GLN A 146 -2.19 -2.11 -15.41
CA GLN A 146 -1.43 -3.18 -14.81
C GLN A 146 -2.19 -3.77 -13.64
N ALA A 147 -2.10 -5.08 -13.47
CA ALA A 147 -2.63 -5.78 -12.31
C ALA A 147 -1.46 -6.40 -11.54
N TRP A 148 -1.47 -6.24 -10.23
CA TRP A 148 -0.43 -6.70 -9.31
C TRP A 148 -1.05 -7.53 -8.21
N GLU A 149 -0.50 -8.72 -7.95
CA GLU A 149 -0.86 -9.53 -6.79
C GLU A 149 0.05 -9.19 -5.63
N VAL A 150 -0.53 -8.86 -4.48
CA VAL A 150 0.20 -8.66 -3.23
C VAL A 150 -0.20 -9.73 -2.23
N ARG A 151 0.78 -10.51 -1.77
CA ARG A 151 0.58 -11.55 -0.77
C ARG A 151 1.26 -11.18 0.53
N PHE A 152 0.60 -11.53 1.63
CA PHE A 152 1.09 -11.31 2.98
C PHE A 152 1.31 -12.64 3.67
N TRP A 153 2.46 -12.82 4.31
CA TRP A 153 2.77 -14.00 5.10
C TRP A 153 3.22 -13.64 6.50
N LYS A 154 2.80 -14.45 7.47
CA LYS A 154 3.38 -14.47 8.80
C LYS A 154 4.65 -15.32 8.78
N ILE A 155 5.74 -14.78 9.30
CA ILE A 155 6.98 -15.51 9.52
C ILE A 155 6.94 -16.07 10.94
N ASP A 156 6.89 -17.40 11.06
CA ASP A 156 7.01 -18.06 12.36
C ASP A 156 8.49 -18.15 12.75
N SER A 157 8.84 -17.63 13.93
CA SER A 157 10.23 -17.64 14.44
C SER A 157 10.65 -19.00 15.01
N THR A 158 9.69 -19.87 15.30
CA THR A 158 9.87 -21.12 16.05
C THR A 158 10.07 -22.34 15.14
N SER A 159 9.73 -22.26 13.86
CA SER A 159 9.84 -23.37 12.91
C SER A 159 10.54 -22.90 11.64
N SER A 160 11.72 -23.47 11.41
CA SER A 160 12.61 -23.21 10.26
C SER A 160 11.86 -23.00 8.94
N GLY A 161 11.62 -21.74 8.56
CA GLY A 161 11.19 -21.31 7.24
C GLY A 161 9.71 -21.43 6.88
N ASN A 162 8.83 -21.86 7.78
CA ASN A 162 7.41 -21.97 7.44
C ASN A 162 6.74 -20.60 7.41
N LYS A 163 6.10 -20.26 6.29
CA LYS A 163 5.39 -18.98 6.09
C LYS A 163 3.90 -19.28 5.98
N SER A 164 3.11 -18.70 6.87
CA SER A 164 1.65 -18.84 6.80
C SER A 164 1.03 -17.67 6.04
N LEU A 165 0.33 -17.95 4.93
CA LEU A 165 -0.40 -16.92 4.18
C LEU A 165 -1.47 -16.27 5.06
N LEU A 166 -1.42 -14.95 5.17
CA LEU A 166 -2.32 -14.12 5.96
C LEU A 166 -3.40 -13.46 5.11
N ALA A 167 -3.00 -12.91 3.97
CA ALA A 167 -3.89 -12.22 3.05
C ALA A 167 -3.35 -12.29 1.63
N SER A 168 -4.25 -12.19 0.66
CA SER A 168 -3.91 -11.98 -0.75
C SER A 168 -4.72 -10.81 -1.29
N SER A 169 -4.11 -10.00 -2.14
CA SER A 169 -4.68 -8.81 -2.71
C SER A 169 -4.38 -8.70 -4.19
N SER A 170 -5.32 -8.14 -4.95
CA SER A 170 -5.11 -7.68 -6.32
C SER A 170 -5.22 -6.15 -6.35
N VAL A 171 -4.22 -5.51 -6.95
CA VAL A 171 -4.13 -4.05 -7.12
C VAL A 171 -4.11 -3.74 -8.60
N THR A 172 -5.07 -2.94 -9.06
CA THR A 172 -5.20 -2.51 -10.45
C THR A 172 -4.75 -1.06 -10.57
N VAL A 173 -3.81 -0.80 -11.46
CA VAL A 173 -3.15 0.51 -11.61
C VAL A 173 -3.24 0.99 -13.05
N LEU A 174 -3.66 2.25 -13.23
CA LEU A 174 -3.61 2.96 -14.51
C LEU A 174 -2.21 3.55 -14.71
N CYS A 175 -1.56 3.19 -15.80
CA CYS A 175 -0.30 3.77 -16.26
C CYS A 175 -0.60 4.80 -17.36
N ASN A 176 -0.47 6.09 -17.05
CA ASN A 176 -0.73 7.15 -18.02
C ASN A 176 0.44 7.28 -19.01
N THR A 177 0.12 7.52 -20.28
CA THR A 177 1.08 7.66 -21.38
C THR A 177 1.55 9.11 -21.58
N SER A 178 1.38 10.00 -20.60
CA SER A 178 1.75 11.41 -20.75
C SER A 178 3.25 11.65 -20.60
N GLY A 179 4.02 11.28 -21.62
CA GLY A 179 5.34 11.77 -21.91
C GLY A 179 5.30 12.67 -23.15
N ASN A 180 4.59 13.80 -23.10
CA ASN A 180 4.94 14.91 -23.98
C ASN A 180 5.97 15.74 -23.21
N ALA A 181 7.25 15.39 -23.43
CA ALA A 181 8.34 16.30 -23.14
C ALA A 181 8.10 17.54 -24.01
N LYS A 182 7.57 18.61 -23.41
CA LYS A 182 7.75 19.93 -24.00
C LYS A 182 9.21 20.30 -23.77
N ASP A 183 10.03 19.90 -24.72
CA ASP A 183 11.34 20.48 -24.94
C ASP A 183 11.10 21.99 -25.13
N GLY A 184 11.56 22.78 -24.16
CA GLY A 184 11.53 24.22 -24.21
C GLY A 184 12.55 24.68 -25.23
N GLN A 185 12.22 24.60 -26.51
CA GLN A 185 13.00 25.24 -27.56
C GLN A 185 12.79 26.76 -27.44
N ASN A 186 13.60 27.36 -26.58
CA ASN A 186 13.79 28.80 -26.49
C ASN A 186 14.29 29.27 -27.86
N ASN A 187 13.35 29.71 -28.70
CA ASN A 187 13.67 30.45 -29.92
C ASN A 187 14.36 31.75 -29.52
N VAL A 188 15.68 31.76 -29.72
CA VAL A 188 16.52 32.94 -29.78
C VAL A 188 15.92 33.88 -30.82
N LYS A 189 15.18 34.89 -30.38
CA LYS A 189 14.98 36.09 -31.19
C LYS A 189 16.24 36.92 -31.06
N GLN A 190 17.12 36.79 -32.05
CA GLN A 190 18.10 37.83 -32.37
C GLN A 190 17.32 39.14 -32.60
N ALA A 191 17.44 40.09 -31.68
CA ALA A 191 17.16 41.49 -31.95
C ALA A 191 18.49 42.15 -32.29
N LYS A 192 18.61 42.51 -33.56
CA LYS A 192 19.66 43.30 -34.17
C LYS A 192 19.63 44.71 -33.55
N LEU A 193 20.77 45.21 -33.09
CA LEU A 193 21.11 46.64 -33.09
C LEU A 193 22.26 46.83 -34.07
#